data_AF-A0A3N5HNI9-F1
#
_entry.id   AF-A0A3N5HNI9-F1
#
_cell.length_a   1.000
_cell.length_b   1.000
_cell.length_c   1.000
_cell.angle_alpha   90.00
_cell.angle_beta   90.00
_cell.angle_gamma   90.00
#
_symmetry.space_group_name_H-M   'P 1'
#
loop_
_entity.id
_entity.type
_entity.pdbx_description
1 polymer ?
#
loop_
_entity_poly.entity_id
_entity_poly.type
_entity_poly.pdbx_seq_one_letter_code
_entity_poly.pdbx_strand_id
1 'polypeptide(L)'
;MLPFLLDGDIVEVRPAVAAEVRVGDVICYEPPPSGLCLHRVIGREERGFVTRGDALAYVDTVPDVALLGVVIARERHGRRAALDTSRARRRGRVIAAVAPVLARLLPLVRGLPRAVLRG
;
A
#
# COMPACT_ATOMS: atom_id res chain seq x y z
N MET A 1 -0.32 2.78 -5.67
CA MET A 1 -0.94 2.84 -4.31
C MET A 1 -1.82 4.08 -4.11
N LEU A 2 -2.59 4.47 -5.14
CA LEU A 2 -3.48 5.63 -5.06
C LEU A 2 -4.64 5.38 -4.09
N PRO A 3 -5.16 6.42 -3.39
CA PRO A 3 -4.68 7.81 -3.37
C PRO A 3 -3.55 8.05 -2.34
N PHE A 4 -3.13 7.03 -1.58
CA PHE A 4 -2.21 7.18 -0.46
C PHE A 4 -0.79 7.55 -0.89
N LEU A 5 -0.26 6.83 -1.89
CA LEU A 5 0.97 7.16 -2.61
C LEU A 5 0.62 7.52 -4.06
N LEU A 6 1.23 8.60 -4.55
CA LEU A 6 1.18 9.03 -5.94
C LEU A 6 2.48 8.63 -6.66
N ASP A 7 2.42 8.59 -7.98
CA ASP A 7 3.63 8.44 -8.79
C ASP A 7 4.57 9.64 -8.54
N GLY A 8 5.87 9.36 -8.42
CA GLY A 8 6.88 10.36 -8.03
C GLY A 8 7.06 10.53 -6.53
N ASP A 9 6.24 9.91 -5.68
CA ASP A 9 6.54 9.81 -4.24
C ASP A 9 7.79 8.96 -4.03
N ILE A 10 8.68 9.40 -3.15
CA ILE A 10 9.80 8.59 -2.64
C ILE A 10 9.35 7.99 -1.31
N VAL A 11 9.57 6.69 -1.12
CA VAL A 11 9.23 6.00 0.13
C VAL A 11 10.48 5.51 0.83
N GLU A 12 10.48 5.63 2.15
CA GLU A 12 11.50 5.05 3.00
C GLU A 12 11.00 3.71 3.53
N VAL A 13 11.72 2.65 3.18
CA VAL A 13 11.40 1.28 3.60
C VAL A 13 12.39 0.88 4.67
N ARG A 14 11.87 0.54 5.85
CA ARG A 14 12.66 -0.07 6.91
C ARG A 14 12.57 -1.59 6.77
N PRO A 15 13.69 -2.32 6.67
CA PRO A 15 13.69 -3.78 6.78
C PRO A 15 12.93 -4.23 8.03
N ALA A 16 12.07 -5.22 7.88
CA ALA A 16 11.19 -5.68 8.95
C ALA A 16 10.98 -7.18 8.84
N VAL A 17 10.89 -7.85 10.00
CA VAL A 17 10.48 -9.25 10.07
C VAL A 17 8.96 -9.35 10.13
N ALA A 18 8.42 -10.51 9.75
CA ALA A 18 6.98 -10.68 9.63
C ALA A 18 6.19 -10.34 10.90
N ALA A 19 6.76 -10.62 12.08
CA ALA A 19 6.15 -10.32 13.38
C ALA A 19 5.88 -8.82 13.60
N GLU A 20 6.71 -7.93 13.05
CA GLU A 20 6.59 -6.48 13.24
C GLU A 20 5.50 -5.83 12.37
N VAL A 21 5.12 -6.48 11.28
CA VAL A 21 4.14 -5.98 10.32
C VAL A 21 2.74 -5.98 10.93
N ARG A 22 1.97 -4.92 10.73
CA ARG A 22 0.60 -4.80 11.26
C ARG A 22 -0.40 -4.55 10.15
N VAL A 23 -1.67 -4.91 10.41
CA VAL A 23 -2.77 -4.51 9.53
C VAL A 23 -2.80 -2.99 9.43
N GLY A 24 -2.91 -2.49 8.20
CA GLY A 24 -2.85 -1.07 7.85
C GLY A 24 -1.47 -0.57 7.45
N ASP A 25 -0.39 -1.30 7.73
CA ASP A 25 0.94 -0.97 7.24
C ASP A 25 1.02 -1.15 5.72
N VAL A 26 1.89 -0.38 5.06
CA VAL A 26 2.25 -0.62 3.67
C VAL A 26 3.57 -1.36 3.65
N ILE A 27 3.59 -2.54 3.05
CA ILE A 27 4.80 -3.36 2.95
C ILE A 27 5.42 -3.25 1.57
N CYS A 28 6.74 -3.37 1.53
CA CYS A 28 7.51 -3.60 0.32
C CYS A 28 7.84 -5.09 0.23
N TYR A 29 7.58 -5.69 -0.92
CA TYR A 29 7.83 -7.10 -1.17
C TYR A 29 8.15 -7.31 -2.66
N GLU A 30 8.73 -8.45 -2.98
CA GLU A 30 9.04 -8.83 -4.36
C GLU A 30 8.20 -10.06 -4.78
N PRO A 31 7.12 -9.89 -5.55
CA PRO A 31 6.42 -11.01 -6.15
C PRO A 31 7.22 -11.66 -7.28
N PRO A 32 7.08 -12.98 -7.49
CA PRO A 32 7.55 -13.64 -8.71
C PRO A 32 6.80 -13.09 -9.95
N PRO A 33 7.42 -12.98 -11.14
CA PRO A 33 8.80 -13.37 -11.47
C PRO A 33 9.87 -12.31 -11.16
N SER A 34 9.50 -11.04 -10.94
CA SER A 34 10.44 -9.97 -10.52
C SER A 34 9.70 -8.65 -10.27
N GLY A 35 10.29 -7.79 -9.44
CA GLY A 35 9.91 -6.38 -9.33
C GLY A 35 9.39 -6.01 -7.96
N LEU A 36 9.65 -4.77 -7.52
CA LEU A 36 9.21 -4.29 -6.23
C LEU A 36 7.73 -3.90 -6.25
N CYS A 37 6.98 -4.39 -5.27
CA CYS A 37 5.59 -4.04 -5.08
C CYS A 37 5.37 -3.41 -3.70
N LEU A 38 4.46 -2.44 -3.65
CA LEU A 38 4.00 -1.82 -2.41
C LEU A 38 2.51 -2.06 -2.27
N HIS A 39 2.07 -2.81 -1.26
CA HIS A 39 0.65 -2.99 -0.95
C HIS A 39 0.36 -2.76 0.53
N ARG A 40 -0.89 -2.42 0.85
CA ARG A 40 -1.35 -2.30 2.22
C ARG A 40 -1.74 -3.66 2.76
N VAL A 41 -1.28 -3.99 3.96
CA VAL A 41 -1.73 -5.18 4.69
C VAL A 41 -3.15 -4.96 5.16
N ILE A 42 -4.07 -5.81 4.72
CA ILE A 42 -5.48 -5.79 5.12
C ILE A 42 -5.85 -6.98 6.02
N GLY A 43 -4.99 -8.00 6.07
CA GLY A 43 -5.14 -9.17 6.94
C GLY A 43 -3.80 -9.87 7.16
N ARG A 44 -3.76 -10.76 8.16
CA ARG A 44 -2.62 -11.64 8.42
C ARG A 44 -3.05 -13.09 8.23
N GLU A 45 -2.13 -13.89 7.73
CA GLU A 45 -2.23 -15.34 7.70
C GLU A 45 -1.11 -15.95 8.56
N GLU A 46 -1.13 -17.27 8.76
CA GLU A 46 -0.10 -17.95 9.57
C GLU A 46 1.32 -17.74 9.01
N ARG A 47 1.47 -17.70 7.68
CA ARG A 47 2.76 -17.57 6.97
C ARG A 47 2.74 -16.48 5.91
N GLY A 48 2.16 -15.33 6.24
CA GLY A 48 2.13 -14.21 5.32
C GLY A 48 1.05 -13.19 5.62
N PHE A 49 0.68 -12.47 4.56
CA PHE A 49 -0.19 -11.31 4.62
C PHE A 49 -1.22 -11.36 3.50
N VAL A 50 -2.45 -10.98 3.82
CA VAL A 50 -3.40 -10.56 2.80
C VAL A 50 -3.18 -9.08 2.57
N THR A 51 -2.83 -8.73 1.34
CA THR A 51 -2.46 -7.37 0.94
C THR A 51 -3.34 -6.88 -0.18
N ARG A 52 -3.38 -5.57 -0.36
CA ARG A 52 -4.11 -4.94 -1.45
C ARG A 52 -3.50 -3.60 -1.82
N GLY A 53 -3.40 -3.33 -3.11
CA GLY A 53 -3.17 -1.97 -3.59
C GLY A 53 -4.37 -1.08 -3.28
N ASP A 54 -4.18 0.10 -2.69
CA ASP A 54 -5.30 0.90 -2.15
C ASP A 54 -6.46 1.15 -3.15
N ALA A 55 -6.17 1.28 -4.45
CA ALA A 55 -7.14 1.47 -5.54
C ALA A 55 -7.56 0.17 -6.27
N LEU A 56 -7.00 -0.97 -5.90
CA LEU A 56 -7.29 -2.27 -6.51
C LEU A 56 -8.50 -2.92 -5.83
N ALA A 57 -9.28 -3.66 -6.61
CA ALA A 57 -10.46 -4.39 -6.13
C ALA A 57 -10.14 -5.83 -5.73
N TYR A 58 -9.02 -6.38 -6.21
CA TYR A 58 -8.52 -7.70 -5.85
C TYR A 58 -7.51 -7.61 -4.70
N VAL A 59 -7.22 -8.75 -4.09
CA VAL A 59 -6.26 -8.90 -3.00
C VAL A 59 -5.16 -9.87 -3.42
N ASP A 60 -3.99 -9.75 -2.81
CA ASP A 60 -2.85 -10.63 -3.04
C ASP A 60 -2.39 -11.23 -1.71
N THR A 61 -2.12 -12.54 -1.71
CA THR A 61 -1.46 -13.20 -0.58
C THR A 61 0.04 -13.15 -0.77
N VAL A 62 0.74 -12.58 0.21
CA VAL A 62 2.19 -12.38 0.19
C VAL A 62 2.81 -13.24 1.27
N PRO A 63 3.68 -14.21 0.92
CA PRO A 63 4.37 -15.01 1.92
C PRO A 63 5.38 -14.16 2.69
N ASP A 64 5.60 -14.50 3.95
CA ASP A 64 6.56 -13.79 4.83
C ASP A 64 7.98 -13.72 4.25
N VAL A 65 8.42 -14.74 3.54
CA VAL A 65 9.74 -14.79 2.89
C VAL A 65 9.92 -13.77 1.76
N ALA A 66 8.83 -13.25 1.18
CA ALA A 66 8.88 -12.24 0.14
C ALA A 66 8.93 -10.81 0.72
N LEU A 67 8.75 -10.65 2.04
CA LEU A 67 8.77 -9.36 2.70
C LEU A 67 10.18 -8.76 2.69
N LEU A 68 10.28 -7.55 2.16
CA LEU A 68 11.52 -6.77 2.20
C LEU A 68 11.51 -5.74 3.33
N GLY A 69 10.34 -5.20 3.66
CA GLY A 69 10.20 -4.26 4.78
C GLY A 69 8.87 -3.53 4.83
N VAL A 70 8.78 -2.57 5.76
CA VAL A 70 7.61 -1.71 5.96
C VAL A 70 7.94 -0.29 5.54
N VAL A 71 7.03 0.35 4.82
CA VAL A 71 7.13 1.78 4.49
C VAL A 71 6.90 2.61 5.76
N ILE A 72 7.92 3.31 6.21
CA ILE A 72 7.91 4.11 7.44
C ILE A 72 7.79 5.61 7.18
N ALA A 73 8.12 6.07 5.97
CA ALA A 73 7.93 7.47 5.59
C ALA A 73 7.68 7.59 4.09
N ARG A 74 7.12 8.75 3.71
CA ARG A 74 6.90 9.15 2.32
C ARG A 74 7.36 10.58 2.15
N GLU A 75 8.09 10.85 1.09
CA GLU A 75 8.44 12.18 0.62
C GLU A 75 7.69 12.54 -0.66
N ARG A 76 7.13 13.75 -0.70
CA ARG A 76 6.47 14.31 -1.89
C ARG A 76 6.84 15.78 -2.01
N HIS A 77 7.41 16.17 -3.16
CA HIS A 77 7.85 17.56 -3.41
C HIS A 77 8.75 18.11 -2.27
N GLY A 78 9.73 17.33 -1.82
CA GLY A 78 10.64 17.70 -0.72
C GLY A 78 10.05 17.67 0.69
N ARG A 79 8.76 17.31 0.84
CA ARG A 79 8.10 17.21 2.16
C ARG A 79 8.02 15.76 2.61
N ARG A 80 8.78 15.41 3.66
CA ARG A 80 8.73 14.10 4.31
C ARG A 80 7.60 14.02 5.33
N ALA A 81 6.83 12.94 5.27
CA ALA A 81 5.79 12.61 6.23
C ALA A 81 6.05 11.20 6.81
N ALA A 82 6.22 11.13 8.13
CA ALA A 82 6.36 9.87 8.84
C ALA A 82 5.03 9.10 8.88
N LEU A 83 5.08 7.81 8.55
CA LEU A 83 3.95 6.90 8.43
C LEU A 83 3.91 5.85 9.56
N ASP A 84 4.95 5.78 10.37
CA ASP A 84 5.12 4.85 11.49
C ASP A 84 4.69 5.43 12.85
N THR A 85 4.25 6.69 12.89
CA THR A 85 3.66 7.31 14.08
C THR A 85 2.32 6.68 14.47
N SER A 86 1.94 6.73 15.76
CA SER A 86 0.68 6.14 16.24
C SER A 86 -0.56 6.68 15.50
N ARG A 87 -0.58 7.98 15.17
CA ARG A 87 -1.66 8.61 14.40
C ARG A 87 -1.69 8.08 12.96
N ALA A 88 -0.54 7.99 12.30
CA ALA A 88 -0.44 7.46 10.95
C ALA A 88 -0.86 5.98 10.89
N ARG A 89 -0.45 5.15 11.85
CA ARG A 89 -0.89 3.75 11.95
C ARG A 89 -2.40 3.62 12.14
N ARG A 90 -3.01 4.48 12.95
CA ARG A 90 -4.48 4.50 13.11
C ARG A 90 -5.16 4.81 11.78
N ARG A 91 -4.66 5.80 11.03
CA ARG A 91 -5.16 6.12 9.69
C ARG A 91 -4.99 4.95 8.72
N GLY A 92 -3.83 4.30 8.74
CA GLY A 92 -3.56 3.10 7.92
C GLY A 92 -4.56 1.98 8.18
N ARG A 93 -4.90 1.70 9.44
CA ARG A 93 -5.94 0.73 9.82
C ARG A 93 -7.33 1.11 9.30
N VAL A 94 -7.70 2.39 9.39
CA VAL A 94 -8.98 2.88 8.83
C VAL A 94 -9.02 2.67 7.32
N ILE A 95 -7.94 3.00 6.60
CA ILE A 95 -7.86 2.78 5.15
C ILE A 95 -8.01 1.29 4.82
N ALA A 96 -7.31 0.41 5.55
CA ALA A 96 -7.41 -1.04 5.35
C ALA A 96 -8.85 -1.57 5.50
N ALA A 97 -9.60 -1.05 6.48
CA ALA A 97 -10.96 -1.50 6.76
C ALA A 97 -12.01 -0.97 5.77
N VAL A 98 -11.88 0.30 5.33
CA VAL A 98 -12.92 1.00 4.54
C VAL A 98 -12.76 0.79 3.04
N ALA A 99 -11.52 0.67 2.55
CA ALA A 99 -11.26 0.64 1.12
C ALA A 99 -11.79 -0.60 0.35
N PRO A 100 -12.04 -1.79 0.93
CA PRO A 100 -12.75 -2.88 0.24
C PRO A 100 -14.18 -2.50 -0.18
N VAL A 101 -14.86 -1.67 0.63
CA VAL A 101 -16.23 -1.20 0.35
C VAL A 101 -16.20 -0.08 -0.70
N LEU A 102 -15.24 0.85 -0.60
CA LEU A 102 -15.12 1.98 -1.53
C LEU A 102 -14.63 1.57 -2.93
N ALA A 103 -13.71 0.60 -3.03
CA ALA A 103 -13.20 0.11 -4.32
C ALA A 103 -14.28 -0.60 -5.16
N ARG A 104 -15.28 -1.21 -4.51
CA ARG A 104 -16.47 -1.76 -5.16
C ARG A 104 -17.41 -0.69 -5.71
N LEU A 105 -17.34 0.54 -5.20
CA LEU A 105 -18.16 1.67 -5.62
C LEU A 105 -17.48 2.57 -6.68
N LEU A 106 -16.26 2.24 -7.12
CA LEU A 106 -15.50 2.98 -8.14
C LEU A 106 -15.48 2.32 -9.55
N PRO A 107 -16.59 1.81 -10.14
CA PRO A 107 -16.60 1.56 -11.57
C PRO A 107 -16.66 2.85 -12.42
N LEU A 108 -16.92 4.02 -11.83
CA LEU A 108 -17.21 5.25 -12.59
C LEU A 108 -16.00 6.08 -13.05
N VAL A 109 -14.77 5.79 -12.63
CA VAL A 109 -13.58 6.61 -13.00
C VAL A 109 -12.71 5.95 -14.07
N ARG A 110 -12.96 4.69 -14.43
CA ARG A 110 -12.16 3.95 -15.43
C ARG A 110 -12.53 4.22 -16.90
N GLY A 111 -13.46 5.16 -17.17
CA GLY A 111 -13.95 5.48 -18.51
C GLY A 111 -13.40 6.76 -19.16
N LEU A 112 -12.52 7.53 -18.50
CA LEU A 112 -12.02 8.78 -19.08
C LEU A 112 -10.74 8.56 -19.91
N PRO A 113 -10.75 8.84 -21.23
CA PRO A 113 -9.57 8.68 -22.07
C PRO A 113 -8.44 9.63 -21.64
N ARG A 114 -7.21 9.13 -21.71
CA ARG A 114 -5.95 9.78 -21.29
C ARG A 114 -5.56 11.07 -22.05
N ALA A 115 -6.46 11.65 -22.84
CA ALA A 115 -6.16 12.78 -23.73
C ALA A 115 -6.19 14.17 -23.04
N VAL A 116 -6.59 14.28 -21.77
CA VAL A 116 -6.86 15.59 -21.13
C VAL A 116 -5.73 16.06 -20.19
N LEU A 117 -4.62 15.32 -20.04
CA LEU A 117 -3.50 15.69 -19.15
C LEU A 117 -2.25 16.21 -19.88
N ARG A 118 -2.39 16.65 -21.14
CA ARG A 118 -1.39 17.48 -21.82
C ARG A 118 -2.11 18.61 -22.55
N GLY A 119 -2.37 19.70 -21.81
CA GLY A 119 -2.87 20.98 -22.28
C GLY A 119 -2.56 22.02 -21.22
#